data_AF-A0A7L1Q3S4-F1
#
_entry.id   AF-A0A7L1Q3S4-F1
#
_cell.length_a   1.000
_cell.length_b   1.000
_cell.length_c   1.000
_cell.angle_alpha   90.00
_cell.angle_beta   90.00
_cell.angle_gamma   90.00
#
_symmetry.space_group_name_H-M   'P 1'
#
loop_
_entity.id
_entity.type
_entity.pdbx_description
1 polymer ?
#
loop_
_entity_poly.entity_id
_entity_poly.type
_entity_poly.pdbx_seq_one_letter_code
_entity_poly.pdbx_strand_id
1 'polypeptide(L)' 'MRGLLARRMKFHLLGAFVVSMGCATLYKFAVAEPRKRAYAKFYKSYDPMKDFEAMKAAGVLECAPTK' A
#
# COMPACT_ATOMS: atom_id res chain seq x y z
N MET A 1 -44.43 -3.11 21.87
CA MET A 1 -42.98 -2.81 21.90
C MET A 1 -42.17 -4.05 22.21
N ARG A 2 -41.96 -4.96 21.24
CA ARG A 2 -41.10 -6.15 21.40
C ARG A 2 -40.16 -6.24 20.20
N GLY A 3 -38.91 -6.66 20.41
CA GLY A 3 -37.95 -6.89 19.32
C GLY A 3 -37.37 -5.66 18.62
N LEU A 4 -37.65 -4.44 19.11
CA LEU A 4 -37.13 -3.20 18.50
C LEU A 4 -35.60 -3.16 18.48
N LEU A 5 -34.97 -3.55 19.58
CA LEU A 5 -33.51 -3.64 19.67
C LEU A 5 -32.93 -4.65 18.68
N ALA A 6 -33.49 -5.87 18.63
CA ALA A 6 -33.03 -6.92 17.73
C ALA A 6 -33.16 -6.51 16.25
N ARG A 7 -34.26 -5.84 15.87
CA ARG A 7 -34.44 -5.30 14.51
C ARG A 7 -33.39 -4.26 14.16
N ARG A 8 -33.10 -3.33 15.08
CA ARG A 8 -32.08 -2.29 14.89
C ARG A 8 -30.67 -2.88 14.82
N MET A 9 -30.37 -3.88 15.65
CA MET A 9 -29.08 -4.58 15.63
C MET A 9 -28.83 -5.28 14.30
N LYS A 10 -29.82 -6.01 13.77
CA LYS A 10 -29.70 -6.68 12.46
C LYS A 10 -29.40 -5.69 11.33
N PHE A 11 -30.08 -4.53 11.35
CA PHE A 11 -29.82 -3.47 10.38
C PHE A 11 -28.40 -2.93 10.47
N HIS A 12 -27.94 -2.58 11.69
CA HIS A 12 -26.57 -2.08 11.87
C HIS A 12 -25.50 -3.13 11.59
N LEU A 13 -25.75 -4.41 11.88
CA LEU A 13 -24.79 -5.48 11.61
C LEU A 13 -24.58 -5.66 10.10
N LEU A 14 -25.66 -5.66 9.32
CA LEU A 14 -25.58 -5.70 7.86
C LEU A 14 -24.87 -4.45 7.32
N GLY A 15 -25.24 -3.26 7.81
CA GLY A 15 -24.59 -2.01 7.42
C GLY A 15 -23.09 -1.99 7.74
N ALA A 16 -22.71 -2.43 8.94
CA ALA A 16 -21.31 -2.52 9.35
C ALA A 16 -20.50 -3.47 8.46
N PHE A 17 -21.08 -4.60 8.05
CA PHE A 17 -20.42 -5.54 7.15
C PHE A 17 -20.23 -4.96 5.74
N VAL A 18 -21.24 -4.28 5.20
CA VAL A 18 -21.12 -3.61 3.90
C VAL A 18 -20.07 -2.50 3.93
N VAL A 19 -20.07 -1.68 4.98
CA VAL A 19 -19.08 -0.61 5.16
C VAL A 19 -17.67 -1.17 5.33
N SER A 20 -17.49 -2.22 6.14
CA SER A 20 -16.16 -2.80 6.36
C SER A 20 -15.60 -3.43 5.08
N MET A 21 -16.43 -4.16 4.32
CA MET A 21 -16.05 -4.68 3.01
C MET A 21 -15.70 -3.55 2.03
N GLY A 22 -16.50 -2.47 2.02
CA GLY A 22 -16.21 -1.29 1.20
C GLY A 22 -14.87 -0.65 1.55
N CYS A 23 -14.57 -0.46 2.84
CA CYS A 23 -13.28 0.05 3.27
C CYS A 23 -12.12 -0.87 2.87
N ALA A 24 -12.30 -2.19 3.01
CA ALA A 24 -11.27 -3.17 2.63
C ALA A 24 -10.99 -3.15 1.12
N THR A 25 -12.01 -3.07 0.27
CA THR A 25 -11.84 -3.01 -1.19
C THR A 25 -11.22 -1.68 -1.61
N LEU A 26 -11.67 -0.57 -1.04
CA LEU A 26 -11.09 0.76 -1.28
C LEU A 26 -9.60 0.77 -0.93
N TYR A 27 -9.23 0.29 0.25
CA TYR A 27 -7.82 0.24 0.64
C TYR A 27 -6.99 -0.67 -0.28
N LYS A 28 -7.53 -1.84 -0.66
CA LYS A 28 -6.83 -2.76 -1.57
C LYS A 28 -6.49 -2.08 -2.89
N PHE A 29 -7.45 -1.43 -3.54
CA PHE A 29 -7.25 -0.87 -4.88
C PHE A 29 -6.64 0.53 -4.89
N ALA A 30 -6.90 1.35 -3.89
CA ALA A 30 -6.34 2.70 -3.81
C ALA A 30 -4.92 2.71 -3.24
N VAL A 31 -4.56 1.73 -2.39
CA VAL A 31 -3.27 1.75 -1.67
C VAL A 31 -2.44 0.50 -1.97
N ALA A 32 -2.99 -0.71 -1.74
CA ALA A 32 -2.19 -1.92 -1.79
C ALA A 32 -1.75 -2.30 -3.21
N GLU A 33 -2.67 -2.32 -4.18
CA GLU A 33 -2.36 -2.66 -5.58
C GLU A 33 -1.43 -1.63 -6.24
N PRO A 34 -1.65 -0.31 -6.12
CA PRO A 34 -0.74 0.69 -6.69
C PRO A 34 0.67 0.58 -6.11
N ARG A 35 0.80 0.34 -4.79
CA ARG A 35 2.10 0.12 -4.16
C ARG A 35 2.81 -1.11 -4.74
N LYS A 36 2.13 -2.26 -4.80
CA LYS A 36 2.70 -3.48 -5.41
C LYS A 36 3.14 -3.23 -6.85
N ARG A 37 2.32 -2.53 -7.64
CA ARG A 37 2.65 -2.16 -9.02
C ARG A 37 3.83 -1.21 -9.11
N ALA A 38 3.94 -0.24 -8.21
CA ALA A 38 5.05 0.71 -8.18
C ALA A 38 6.39 0.00 -7.93
N TYR A 39 6.45 -0.90 -6.94
CA TYR A 39 7.64 -1.72 -6.68
C TYR A 39 7.97 -2.62 -7.87
N ALA A 40 6.97 -3.32 -8.44
CA ALA A 40 7.19 -4.15 -9.61
C ALA A 40 7.70 -3.34 -10.81
N LYS A 41 7.17 -2.13 -11.02
CA LYS A 41 7.60 -1.22 -12.10
C LYS A 41 9.02 -0.71 -11.88
N PHE A 42 9.39 -0.37 -10.63
CA PHE A 42 10.74 0.06 -10.28
C PHE A 42 11.75 -1.04 -10.63
N TYR A 43 11.54 -2.26 -10.12
CA TYR A 43 12.48 -3.35 -10.32
C TYR A 43 12.47 -3.96 -11.72
N LYS A 44 11.45 -3.70 -12.54
CA LYS A 44 11.36 -4.23 -13.91
C LYS A 44 12.59 -3.87 -14.78
N SER A 45 13.17 -2.70 -14.57
CA SER A 45 14.32 -2.20 -15.32
C SER A 45 15.38 -1.56 -14.41
N TYR A 46 15.36 -1.91 -13.13
CA TYR A 46 16.33 -1.38 -12.17
C TYR A 46 17.69 -2.03 -12.42
N ASP A 47 18.71 -1.19 -12.60
CA ASP A 47 20.12 -1.60 -12.70
C ASP A 47 20.84 -1.15 -11.43
N PRO A 48 21.17 -2.09 -10.52
CA PRO A 48 21.84 -1.76 -9.27
C PRO A 48 23.21 -1.12 -9.45
N MET A 49 23.96 -1.49 -10.50
CA MET A 49 25.30 -0.96 -10.73
C MET A 49 25.23 0.48 -11.23
N LYS A 50 24.27 0.78 -12.10
CA LYS A 50 24.05 2.15 -12.55
C LYS A 50 23.66 3.07 -11.40
N ASP A 51 22.78 2.62 -10.51
CA ASP A 51 22.36 3.41 -9.35
C ASP A 51 23.50 3.58 -8.34
N PHE A 52 24.27 2.50 -8.10
CA PHE A 52 25.47 2.55 -7.27
C PHE A 52 26.52 3.54 -7.81
N GLU A 53 26.83 3.51 -9.11
CA GLU A 53 27.80 4.43 -9.70
C GLU A 53 27.29 5.89 -9.64
N ALA A 54 25.97 6.12 -9.75
CA ALA A 54 25.38 7.44 -9.55
C ALA A 54 25.51 7.92 -8.09
N MET A 55 25.26 7.04 -7.11
CA MET A 55 25.47 7.35 -5.69
C MET A 55 26.94 7.60 -5.36
N LYS A 56 27.82 6.75 -5.88
CA LYS A 56 29.27 6.91 -5.75
C LYS A 56 29.70 8.24 -6.32
N ALA A 57 29.31 8.59 -7.55
CA ALA A 57 29.64 9.87 -8.19
C ALA A 57 29.09 11.09 -7.41
N ALA A 58 27.98 10.94 -6.71
CA ALA A 58 27.44 11.97 -5.82
C ALA A 58 28.21 12.10 -4.48
N GLY A 59 29.18 11.21 -4.21
CA GLY A 59 30.00 11.24 -3.00
C GLY A 59 29.26 10.85 -1.72
N VAL A 60 28.10 10.20 -1.82
CA VAL A 60 27.29 9.84 -0.64
C VAL A 60 27.78 8.56 0.06
N LEU A 61 28.73 7.84 -0.54
CA LEU A 61 29.23 6.57 -0.04
C LEU A 61 30.60 6.73 0.61
N GLU A 62 30.68 6.66 1.94
CA GLU A 62 31.94 6.70 2.69
C GLU A 62 32.86 5.51 2.36
N CYS A 63 32.29 4.32 2.17
CA CYS A 63 33.03 3.10 1.85
C CYS A 63 33.51 3.04 0.39
N ALA A 64 33.01 3.93 -0.47
CA ALA A 64 33.34 3.98 -1.89
C ALA A 64 33.49 5.44 -2.33
N PRO A 65 34.60 6.11 -1.95
CA PRO A 65 34.79 7.51 -2.27
C PRO A 65 34.88 7.75 -3.78
N THR A 66 34.39 8.92 -4.21
CA THR A 66 34.74 9.48 -5.53
C THR A 66 36.24 9.67 -5.57
N LYS A 67 36.91 9.04 -6.55
CA LYS A 67 38.32 9.31 -6.82
C LYS A 67 38.54 10.77 -7.15
#